data_AF-A0A170VRS2-F1
#
_entry.id   AF-A0A170VRS2-F1
#
_cell.length_a   1.000
_cell.length_b   1.000
_cell.length_c   1.000
_cell.angle_alpha   90.00
_cell.angle_beta   90.00
_cell.angle_gamma   90.00
#
_symmetry.space_group_name_H-M   'P 1'
#
loop_
_entity.id
_entity.type
_entity.pdbx_description
1 polymer ?
#
loop_
_entity_poly.entity_id
_entity_poly.type
_entity_poly.pdbx_seq_one_letter_code
_entity_poly.pdbx_strand_id
1 'polypeptide(L)' 'MAIKYLLLSGMLFCFSCAAGQVIGGRCRYDSDCFVEQSYCLRQERCECKENFLPTSDSLYCVATVGAVCNSRHDWVLR' A
#
# COMPACT_ATOMS: atom_id res chain seq x y z
N MET A 1 -0.32 -15.61 3.67
CA MET A 1 -0.10 -16.96 4.23
C MET A 1 -0.93 -17.26 5.50
N ALA A 2 -1.98 -18.07 5.32
CA ALA A 2 -2.96 -18.53 6.31
C ALA A 2 -4.10 -17.52 6.52
N ILE A 3 -5.39 -17.82 6.29
CA ILE A 3 -6.13 -19.10 6.35
C ILE A 3 -7.36 -19.01 5.42
N LYS A 4 -7.55 -19.98 4.51
CA LYS A 4 -8.85 -20.69 4.32
C LYS A 4 -8.72 -21.84 3.30
N TYR A 5 -8.17 -22.95 3.79
CA TYR A 5 -8.31 -24.29 3.20
C TYR A 5 -9.67 -24.91 3.54
N LEU A 6 -10.76 -24.19 3.31
CA LEU A 6 -12.15 -24.68 3.45
C LEU A 6 -12.92 -23.79 2.47
N LEU A 7 -13.19 -24.18 1.23
CA LEU A 7 -14.30 -25.07 0.87
C LEU A 7 -14.04 -25.69 -0.51
N LEU A 8 -14.06 -27.02 -0.56
CA LEU A 8 -14.25 -27.81 -1.78
C LEU A 8 -15.66 -27.54 -2.32
N SER A 9 -15.81 -26.87 -3.48
CA SER A 9 -16.81 -27.18 -4.53
C SER A 9 -16.93 -26.03 -5.55
N GLY A 10 -16.73 -26.36 -6.83
CA GLY A 10 -17.39 -25.71 -7.96
C GLY A 10 -16.94 -24.29 -8.33
N MET A 11 -16.00 -24.22 -9.27
CA MET A 11 -15.84 -23.17 -10.29
C MET A 11 -16.56 -21.82 -10.04
N LEU A 12 -15.91 -20.94 -9.27
CA LEU A 12 -16.05 -19.49 -9.35
C LEU A 12 -14.72 -18.85 -8.94
N PHE A 13 -13.65 -19.25 -9.63
CA PHE A 13 -12.37 -18.55 -9.60
C PHE A 13 -12.50 -17.27 -10.46
N CYS A 14 -13.25 -16.29 -9.98
CA CYS A 14 -12.85 -14.93 -10.28
C CYS A 14 -11.74 -14.61 -9.28
N PHE A 15 -10.51 -14.76 -9.78
CA PHE A 15 -9.36 -13.95 -9.43
C PHE A 15 -9.70 -12.92 -8.38
N SER A 16 -9.36 -13.21 -7.12
CA SER A 16 -9.13 -12.12 -6.19
C SER A 16 -8.04 -11.29 -6.84
N CYS A 17 -8.43 -10.21 -7.53
CA CYS A 17 -7.53 -9.12 -7.87
C CYS A 17 -6.75 -8.89 -6.60
N ALA A 18 -5.43 -9.10 -6.66
CA ALA A 18 -4.54 -8.58 -5.65
C ALA A 18 -4.63 -7.05 -5.77
N ALA A 19 -5.75 -6.49 -5.29
CA ALA A 19 -5.91 -5.08 -5.11
C ALA A 19 -4.90 -4.75 -4.03
N GLY A 20 -3.78 -4.17 -4.45
CA GLY A 20 -2.78 -3.73 -3.49
C GLY A 20 -3.47 -2.83 -2.47
N GLN A 21 -2.99 -2.92 -1.25
CA GLN A 21 -3.64 -2.31 -0.10
C GLN A 21 -3.30 -0.82 -0.04
N VAL A 22 -4.28 0.00 0.35
CA VAL A 22 -4.10 1.42 0.63
C VAL A 22 -3.33 1.61 1.94
N ILE A 23 -2.91 2.85 2.25
CA ILE A 23 -2.25 3.12 3.52
C ILE A 23 -3.16 2.73 4.70
N GLY A 24 -2.58 2.01 5.65
CA GLY A 24 -3.29 1.43 6.79
C GLY A 24 -3.98 0.10 6.54
N GLY A 25 -4.01 -0.38 5.29
CA GLY A 25 -4.47 -1.73 4.94
C GLY A 25 -3.51 -2.82 5.42
N ARG A 26 -4.01 -4.06 5.52
CA ARG A 26 -3.23 -5.20 6.00
C ARG A 26 -2.33 -5.77 4.92
N CYS A 27 -1.03 -5.85 5.17
CA CYS A 27 -0.05 -6.40 4.23
C CYS A 27 0.83 -7.45 4.91
N ARG A 28 1.59 -8.21 4.12
CA ARG A 28 2.64 -9.13 4.60
C ARG A 28 3.97 -8.85 3.93
N TYR A 29 3.92 -8.37 2.69
CA TYR A 29 5.08 -7.97 1.92
C TYR A 29 4.88 -6.54 1.44
N ASP A 30 5.98 -5.84 1.20
CA ASP A 30 5.94 -4.46 0.68
C ASP A 30 5.21 -4.40 -0.68
N SER A 31 5.29 -5.46 -1.49
CA SER A 31 4.58 -5.61 -2.76
C SER A 31 3.06 -5.71 -2.62
N ASP A 32 2.55 -5.98 -1.40
CA ASP A 32 1.11 -6.02 -1.16
C ASP A 32 0.51 -4.61 -1.08
N CYS A 33 1.33 -3.58 -0.88
CA CYS A 33 0.88 -2.19 -0.81
C CYS A 33 0.81 -1.58 -2.21
N PHE A 34 -0.36 -1.04 -2.58
CA PHE A 34 -0.56 -0.41 -3.90
C PHE A 34 0.11 0.96 -4.01
N VAL A 35 0.24 1.65 -2.89
CA VAL A 35 0.64 3.05 -2.84
C VAL A 35 2.13 3.21 -3.08
N GLU A 36 2.53 4.07 -4.01
CA GLU A 36 3.94 4.37 -4.23
C GLU A 36 4.56 5.04 -3.00
N GLN A 37 5.85 4.80 -2.78
CA GLN A 37 6.56 5.25 -1.57
C GLN A 37 5.94 4.74 -0.26
N SER A 38 5.26 3.58 -0.31
CA SER A 38 4.84 2.84 0.88
C SER A 38 5.64 1.56 1.09
N TYR A 39 5.59 1.02 2.29
CA TYR A 39 6.17 -0.27 2.67
C TYR A 39 5.28 -0.95 3.72
N CYS A 40 5.49 -2.24 3.93
CA CYS A 40 4.71 -3.01 4.88
C CYS A 40 5.38 -2.97 6.27
N LEU A 41 4.92 -2.04 7.11
CA LEU A 41 5.39 -1.95 8.49
C LEU A 41 5.06 -3.25 9.24
N ARG A 42 6.11 -3.89 9.77
CA ARG A 42 6.04 -5.10 10.59
C ARG A 42 5.30 -6.28 9.93
N GLN A 43 5.25 -6.32 8.59
CA GLN A 43 4.46 -7.31 7.87
C GLN A 43 2.98 -7.33 8.32
N GLU A 44 2.46 -6.17 8.73
CA GLU A 44 1.12 -6.03 9.29
C GLU A 44 0.31 -4.94 8.60
N ARG A 45 0.85 -3.72 8.43
CA ARG A 45 0.12 -2.61 7.79
C ARG A 45 0.96 -1.83 6.78
N CYS A 46 0.33 -1.36 5.71
CA CYS A 46 0.97 -0.46 4.76
C CYS A 46 1.15 0.92 5.39
N GLU A 47 2.36 1.46 5.29
CA GLU A 47 2.72 2.78 5.80
C GLU A 47 3.61 3.52 4.80
N CYS A 48 3.56 4.85 4.80
CA CYS A 48 4.44 5.66 3.96
C CYS A 48 5.89 5.57 4.47
N LYS A 49 6.85 5.60 3.54
CA LYS A 49 8.28 5.68 3.85
C LYS A 49 8.61 6.98 4.59
N GLU A 50 9.78 7.00 5.24
CA GLU A 50 10.27 8.19 5.93
C GLU A 50 10.25 9.42 5.02
N ASN A 51 9.83 10.57 5.58
CA ASN A 51 9.63 11.85 4.88
C ASN A 51 8.43 11.90 3.93
N PHE A 52 7.56 10.88 3.91
CA PHE A 52 6.28 10.92 3.22
C PHE A 52 5.12 10.83 4.22
N LEU A 53 4.08 11.63 3.99
CA LEU A 53 2.85 11.60 4.78
C LEU A 53 1.69 11.05 3.95
N PRO A 54 0.79 10.26 4.54
CA PRO A 54 -0.40 9.80 3.85
C PRO A 54 -1.35 10.97 3.57
N THR A 55 -2.00 10.95 2.40
CA THR A 55 -3.13 11.85 2.13
C THR A 55 -4.33 11.50 2.99
N SER A 56 -5.29 12.43 3.09
CA SER A 56 -6.57 12.20 3.78
C SER A 56 -7.31 10.97 3.25
N ASP A 57 -7.18 10.68 1.96
CA ASP A 57 -7.81 9.53 1.30
C ASP A 57 -6.99 8.24 1.41
N SER A 58 -5.78 8.28 1.98
CA SER A 58 -4.86 7.14 2.13
C SER A 58 -4.45 6.45 0.81
N LEU A 59 -4.70 7.11 -0.32
CA LEU A 59 -4.39 6.63 -1.67
C LEU A 59 -2.98 7.01 -2.14
N TYR A 60 -2.37 8.03 -1.52
CA TYR A 60 -1.07 8.55 -1.92
C TYR A 60 -0.21 8.87 -0.70
N CYS A 61 1.10 8.73 -0.85
CA CYS A 61 2.10 9.22 0.08
C CYS A 61 2.73 10.48 -0.51
N VAL A 62 2.64 11.59 0.21
CA VAL A 62 3.06 12.91 -0.23
C VAL A 62 4.37 13.29 0.46
N ALA A 63 5.34 13.72 -0.32
CA ALA A 63 6.62 14.19 0.17
C ALA A 63 6.46 15.40 1.11
N THR A 64 7.13 15.35 2.25
CA THR A 64 7.27 16.47 3.20
C THR A 64 8.57 17.25 2.95
N VAL A 65 8.67 18.46 3.54
CA VAL A 65 9.86 19.32 3.46
C VAL A 65 11.08 18.53 3.96
N GLY A 66 12.00 18.19 3.03
CA GLY A 66 13.19 17.37 3.30
C GLY A 66 13.23 16.02 2.57
N ALA A 67 12.14 15.58 1.95
CA ALA A 67 12.14 14.41 1.08
C ALA A 67 12.92 14.67 -0.23
N VAL A 68 13.59 13.64 -0.74
CA VAL A 68 14.29 13.70 -2.03
C VAL A 68 13.25 13.70 -3.16
N CYS A 69 13.07 14.84 -3.83
CA CYS A 69 12.25 14.92 -5.03
C CYS A 69 12.93 14.14 -6.16
N ASN A 70 12.32 13.04 -6.61
CA ASN A 70 12.86 12.21 -7.68
C ASN A 70 12.03 12.34 -8.97
N SER A 71 10.83 12.90 -8.89
CA SER A 71 9.92 13.07 -10.02
C SER A 71 9.27 14.46 -10.04
N ARG A 72 8.88 14.89 -11.23
CA ARG A 72 8.25 16.19 -11.51
C ARG A 72 6.84 16.34 -10.90
N HIS A 73 6.32 15.32 -10.22
CA HIS A 73 5.02 15.30 -9.54
C HIS A 73 5.14 15.34 -8.01
N ASP A 74 6.35 15.41 -7.46
CA ASP A 74 6.58 15.48 -6.01
C ASP A 74 6.40 16.91 -5.43
N TRP A 75 5.97 17.87 -6.24
CA TRP A 75 5.84 19.27 -5.83
C TRP A 75 4.56 19.49 -5.01
N VAL A 76 4.74 19.66 -3.71
CA VAL A 76 3.71 20.18 -2.82
C VAL A 76 3.92 21.70 -2.72
N LEU A 77 3.14 22.47 -3.47
CA LEU A 77 3.00 23.90 -3.23
C LEU A 77 2.05 24.06 -2.05
N ARG A 78 2.57 24.57 -0.92
CA ARG A 78 1.80 24.91 0.27
C ARG A 78 1.19 26.30 0.13
#